data_AF-A0A5C8BG63-F1
#
_entry.id   AF-A0A5C8BG63-F1
#
_cell.length_a   1.000
_cell.length_b   1.000
_cell.length_c   1.000
_cell.angle_alpha   90.00
_cell.angle_beta   90.00
_cell.angle_gamma   90.00
#
_symmetry.space_group_name_H-M   'P 1'
#
loop_
_entity.id
_entity.type
_entity.pdbx_description
1 polymer ?
#
loop_
_entity_poly.entity_id
_entity_poly.type
_entity_poly.pdbx_seq_one_letter_code
_entity_poly.pdbx_strand_id
1 'polypeptide(L)' 'MNYIVRIFTSLVQRYLPDPFVFAIILTIIVFALSRVLTPHSSLDLLQMWGSGFWNLLGFTMQMVLVVVTGHA' A
#
# COMPACT_ATOMS: atom_id res chain seq x y z
N MET A 1 5.59 -13.37 29.44
CA MET A 1 5.07 -12.35 28.49
C MET A 1 6.12 -11.87 27.49
N ASN A 2 7.34 -11.48 27.91
CA ASN A 2 8.33 -10.86 27.02
C ASN A 2 9.02 -11.79 26.00
N TYR A 3 9.01 -13.12 26.21
CA TYR A 3 9.66 -14.08 25.31
C TYR A 3 8.92 -14.19 23.97
N ILE A 4 7.59 -14.17 24.02
CA ILE A 4 6.71 -14.19 22.84
C ILE A 4 6.93 -12.91 22.01
N VAL A 5 6.95 -11.74 22.69
CA VAL A 5 7.20 -10.45 22.04
C VAL A 5 8.54 -10.43 21.30
N ARG A 6 9.61 -10.98 21.90
CA ARG A 6 10.95 -11.05 21.28
C ARG A 6 11.02 -11.90 20.02
N ILE A 7 10.23 -12.98 19.95
CA ILE A 7 10.16 -13.82 18.75
C ILE A 7 9.47 -13.05 17.61
N PHE A 8 8.32 -12.42 17.91
CA PHE A 8 7.60 -11.61 16.92
C PHE A 8 8.41 -10.40 16.47
N THR A 9 9.07 -9.66 17.37
CA THR A 9 9.88 -8.50 16.98
C THR A 9 11.13 -8.90 16.19
N SER A 10 11.77 -10.03 16.49
CA SER A 10 12.93 -10.52 15.73
C SER A 10 12.53 -10.99 14.32
N LEU A 11 11.38 -11.65 14.17
CA LEU A 11 10.80 -11.98 12.87
C LEU A 11 10.47 -10.71 12.08
N VAL A 12 9.78 -9.77 12.70
CA VAL A 12 9.39 -8.49 12.08
C VAL A 12 10.63 -7.69 11.69
N GLN A 13 11.64 -7.56 12.54
CA GLN A 13 12.87 -6.82 12.18
C GLN A 13 13.68 -7.48 11.05
N ARG A 14 13.63 -8.81 10.93
CA ARG A 14 14.35 -9.54 9.86
C ARG A 14 13.59 -9.58 8.54
N TYR A 15 12.26 -9.46 8.59
CA TYR A 15 11.34 -9.46 7.45
C TYR A 15 10.57 -8.15 7.31
N LEU A 16 11.06 -7.04 7.85
CA LEU A 16 10.62 -5.71 7.47
C LEU A 16 11.55 -5.27 6.33
N PRO A 17 11.35 -5.76 5.08
CA PRO A 17 11.85 -4.97 3.97
C PRO A 17 11.15 -3.61 4.10
N ASP A 18 11.87 -2.57 3.71
CA ASP A 18 11.35 -1.21 3.75
C ASP A 18 9.88 -1.18 3.27
N PRO A 19 8.95 -0.46 3.93
CA PRO A 19 7.54 -0.46 3.57
C PRO A 19 7.29 -0.22 2.07
N PHE A 20 8.16 0.53 1.41
CA PHE A 20 8.15 0.73 -0.03
C PHE A 20 8.38 -0.56 -0.83
N VAL A 21 9.33 -1.39 -0.41
CA VAL A 21 9.61 -2.69 -1.04
C VAL A 21 8.40 -3.61 -0.95
N PHE A 22 7.70 -3.62 0.20
CA PHE A 22 6.46 -4.37 0.34
C PHE A 22 5.39 -3.89 -0.65
N ALA A 23 5.22 -2.57 -0.81
CA ALA A 23 4.27 -1.99 -1.75
C ALA A 23 4.60 -2.36 -3.22
N ILE A 24 5.88 -2.37 -3.60
CA ILE A 24 6.31 -2.78 -4.95
C ILE A 24 5.98 -4.26 -5.19
N ILE A 25 6.35 -5.13 -4.26
CA ILE A 25 6.08 -6.56 -4.37
C ILE A 25 4.57 -6.81 -4.51
N LEU A 26 3.76 -6.13 -3.69
CA LEU A 26 2.31 -6.25 -3.74
C LEU A 26 1.76 -5.75 -5.08
N THR A 27 2.31 -4.66 -5.63
CA THR A 27 1.90 -4.12 -6.94
C THR A 27 2.17 -5.12 -8.07
N ILE A 28 3.34 -5.77 -8.05
CA ILE A 28 3.70 -6.82 -9.01
C ILE A 28 2.75 -8.02 -8.89
N ILE A 29 2.46 -8.45 -7.66
CA ILE A 29 1.53 -9.55 -7.37
C ILE A 29 0.14 -9.22 -7.91
N VAL A 30 -0.41 -8.05 -7.59
CA VAL A 30 -1.73 -7.61 -8.06
C VAL A 30 -1.78 -7.55 -9.59
N PHE A 31 -0.72 -7.04 -10.24
CA PHE A 31 -0.65 -7.01 -11.70
C PHE A 31 -0.65 -8.43 -12.31
N ALA A 32 0.10 -9.36 -11.72
CA ALA A 32 0.13 -10.76 -12.15
C ALA A 32 -1.22 -11.46 -11.95
N LEU A 33 -1.84 -11.31 -10.77
CA LEU A 33 -3.16 -11.87 -10.49
C LEU A 33 -4.24 -11.29 -11.40
N SER A 34 -4.19 -9.98 -11.65
CA SER A 34 -5.19 -9.30 -12.48
C SER A 34 -5.17 -9.81 -13.93
N ARG A 35 -3.98 -10.08 -14.47
CA ARG A 35 -3.83 -10.68 -15.81
C ARG A 35 -4.42 -12.10 -15.90
N VAL A 36 -4.42 -12.85 -14.80
CA VAL A 36 -4.94 -14.23 -14.76
C VAL A 36 -6.44 -14.27 -14.47
N LEU A 37 -6.92 -13.38 -13.59
CA LEU A 37 -8.29 -13.42 -13.07
C LEU A 37 -9.29 -12.61 -13.90
N THR A 38 -8.86 -11.69 -14.77
CA THR A 38 -9.80 -10.80 -15.47
C THR A 38 -9.40 -10.54 -16.92
N PRO A 39 -10.35 -10.64 -17.88
CA PRO A 39 -10.09 -10.37 -19.30
C PRO A 39 -10.08 -8.86 -19.62
N HIS A 40 -9.44 -8.05 -18.78
CA HIS A 40 -9.25 -6.61 -19.05
C HIS A 40 -7.93 -6.37 -19.78
N SER A 41 -7.91 -5.36 -20.64
CA SER A 41 -6.68 -4.92 -21.31
C SER A 41 -5.63 -4.51 -20.27
N SER A 42 -4.35 -4.81 -20.51
CA SER A 42 -3.27 -4.37 -19.61
C SER A 42 -3.22 -2.84 -19.44
N LEU A 43 -3.76 -2.07 -20.39
CA LEU A 43 -3.91 -0.62 -20.29
C LEU A 43 -4.99 -0.20 -19.28
N ASP A 44 -6.12 -0.91 -19.24
CA ASP A 44 -7.22 -0.60 -18.32
C ASP A 44 -6.75 -0.79 -16.86
N LEU A 45 -5.92 -1.80 -16.61
CA LEU A 45 -5.33 -2.07 -15.30
C LEU A 45 -4.43 -0.93 -14.81
N LEU A 46 -3.60 -0.39 -15.70
CA LEU A 46 -2.75 0.75 -15.38
C LEU A 46 -3.58 2.01 -15.12
N GLN A 47 -4.66 2.21 -15.87
CA GLN A 47 -5.56 3.34 -15.69
C GLN A 47 -6.34 3.25 -14.38
N MET A 48 -6.83 2.06 -14.01
CA MET A 48 -7.49 1.80 -12.74
C MET A 48 -6.53 1.96 -11.55
N TRP A 49 -5.31 1.42 -11.65
CA TRP A 49 -4.30 1.55 -10.61
C TRP A 49 -3.87 3.02 -10.44
N GLY A 50 -3.58 3.72 -11.53
CA GLY A 50 -3.18 5.13 -11.52
C GLY A 50 -4.27 6.04 -10.97
N SER A 51 -5.52 5.90 -11.44
CA SER A 51 -6.64 6.71 -10.93
C SER A 51 -6.90 6.48 -9.44
N GLY A 52 -6.80 5.23 -8.96
CA GLY A 52 -6.90 4.90 -7.53
C GLY A 52 -5.78 5.53 -6.70
N PHE A 53 -4.52 5.43 -7.14
CA PHE A 53 -3.36 5.99 -6.46
C PHE A 53 -3.48 7.52 -6.29
N TRP A 54 -3.83 8.24 -7.36
CA TRP A 54 -3.98 9.70 -7.31
C TRP A 54 -5.18 10.16 -6.46
N ASN A 55 -6.25 9.36 -6.40
CA ASN A 55 -7.39 9.65 -5.52
C ASN A 55 -6.98 9.59 -4.03
N LEU A 56 -6.18 8.58 -3.64
CA LEU A 56 -5.66 8.48 -2.28
C LEU A 56 -4.81 9.68 -1.89
N LEU A 57 -3.99 10.22 -2.81
CA LEU A 57 -3.22 11.44 -2.55
C LEU A 57 -4.13 12.63 -2.26
N GLY A 58 -5.17 12.84 -3.07
CA GLY A 58 -6.16 13.88 -2.85
C GLY A 58 -6.89 13.72 -1.51
N PHE A 59 -7.30 12.50 -1.18
CA PHE A 59 -7.91 12.16 0.11
C PHE A 59 -6.97 12.43 1.28
N THR A 60 -5.70 12.01 1.21
CA THR A 60 -4.71 12.27 2.27
C THR A 60 -4.49 13.77 2.45
N MET A 61 -4.42 14.55 1.36
CA MET A 61 -4.30 16.01 1.45
C MET A 61 -5.51 16.65 2.13
N GLN A 62 -6.72 16.17 1.83
CA GLN A 62 -7.93 16.62 2.53
C GLN A 62 -7.86 16.32 4.03
N MET A 63 -7.43 15.12 4.42
CA MET A 63 -7.28 14.75 5.83
C MET A 63 -6.18 15.56 6.54
N VAL A 64 -5.05 15.82 5.87
CA VAL A 64 -3.97 16.68 6.40
C VAL A 64 -4.50 18.10 6.63
N LEU A 65 -5.25 18.66 5.67
CA LEU A 65 -5.83 19.99 5.81
C LEU A 65 -6.80 20.06 6.99
N VAL A 66 -7.67 19.05 7.19
CA VAL A 66 -8.57 18.98 8.35
C VAL A 66 -7.81 19.01 9.67
N VAL A 67 -6.71 18.27 9.78
CA VAL A 67 -5.88 18.24 11.01
C VAL A 67 -5.18 19.59 11.23
N VAL A 68 -4.67 20.21 10.17
CA VAL A 68 -3.94 21.49 10.26
C VAL A 68 -4.88 22.66 10.55
N THR A 69 -6.06 22.71 9.94
CA THR A 69 -7.03 23.79 10.16
C THR A 69 -7.91 23.59 11.41
N GLY A 70 -8.06 22.35 11.89
CA GLY A 70 -8.81 22.03 13.11
C GLY A 70 -8.04 22.27 14.42
N HIS A 71 -6.75 22.59 14.37
CA HIS A 71 -5.90 22.86 15.54
C HIS A 71 -5.87 24.34 15.97
N ALA A 72 -6.90 25.12 15.63
CA ALA A 72 -7.08 26.52 16.03
C ALA A 72 -8.30 26.70 16.95
#